data_AF-S9ZUZ4-F1
#
_entry.id   AF-S9ZUZ4-F1
#
_cell.length_a   1.000
_cell.length_b   1.000
_cell.length_c   1.000
_cell.angle_alpha   90.00
_cell.angle_beta   90.00
_cell.angle_gamma   90.00
#
_symmetry.space_group_name_H-M   'P 1'
#
loop_
_entity.id
_entity.type
_entity.pdbx_description
1 polymer ?
#
loop_
_entity_poly.entity_id
_entity_poly.type
_entity_poly.pdbx_seq_one_letter_code
_entity_poly.pdbx_strand_id
1 'polypeptide(L)'
;MRVLIDFRKQPQRYRYTDSMNAALVAGLVAAGLHSDDLVGEKALPWTFGTAGKAGPDGRRTVYSVILSSPSPRFAEALARLDPDEIRVASSNGDAIYLGGAALRHCPSLPPEGVAELMVSFASPFLVPMPKQGREKTRFHDDLVGVDLNAALLAGLTRRAGRALDLTISSDRLSMTTDLKKQLVHIRRLSNGKPLFHPAFSVPMTLRGRPEDVRFAFLAGVGAKTRAGFGCPILMS
;
A
#
# COMPACT_ATOMS: atom_id res chain seq x y z
N MET A 1 -2.15 -10.20 -8.99
CA MET A 1 -1.20 -9.69 -9.99
C MET A 1 -0.32 -8.62 -9.37
N ARG A 2 0.89 -8.37 -9.90
CA ARG A 2 1.79 -7.32 -9.40
C ARG A 2 2.72 -6.83 -10.51
N VAL A 3 2.93 -5.52 -10.57
CA VAL A 3 3.90 -4.89 -11.49
C VAL A 3 4.85 -3.97 -10.72
N LEU A 4 6.02 -3.78 -11.31
CA LEU A 4 7.00 -2.79 -10.92
C LEU A 4 7.05 -1.73 -12.04
N ILE A 5 6.78 -0.48 -11.69
CA ILE A 5 6.97 0.67 -12.56
C ILE A 5 8.32 1.27 -12.18
N ASP A 6 9.33 1.12 -13.03
CA ASP A 6 10.71 1.50 -12.76
C ASP A 6 11.10 2.77 -13.54
N PHE A 7 11.27 3.86 -12.81
CA PHE A 7 11.61 5.18 -13.32
C PHE A 7 12.93 5.68 -12.73
N ARG A 8 13.88 4.77 -12.46
CA ARG A 8 15.23 5.12 -11.98
C ARG A 8 15.97 6.13 -12.86
N LYS A 9 15.69 6.16 -14.16
CA LYS A 9 16.26 7.13 -15.11
C LYS A 9 15.73 8.55 -14.91
N GLN A 10 14.51 8.69 -14.38
CA GLN A 10 13.86 9.97 -14.08
C GLN A 10 13.15 9.89 -12.71
N PRO A 11 13.91 9.90 -11.60
CA PRO A 11 13.34 9.79 -10.27
C PRO A 11 12.34 10.92 -9.98
N GLN A 12 11.25 10.57 -9.30
CA GLN A 12 10.21 11.52 -8.94
C GLN A 12 10.41 12.02 -7.52
N ARG A 13 10.15 13.31 -7.28
CA ARG A 13 10.24 13.92 -5.95
C ARG A 13 8.87 14.45 -5.52
N TYR A 14 8.34 13.91 -4.42
CA TYR A 14 7.05 14.33 -3.86
C TYR A 14 7.09 14.32 -2.34
N ARG A 15 6.23 15.11 -1.69
CA ARG A 15 6.09 15.14 -0.23
C ARG A 15 4.95 14.24 0.26
N TYR A 16 3.85 14.21 -0.48
CA TYR A 16 2.59 13.68 0.00
C TYR A 16 2.24 12.36 -0.71
N THR A 17 1.99 11.29 0.03
CA THR A 17 1.66 9.98 -0.57
C THR A 17 0.37 10.03 -1.39
N ASP A 18 -0.55 10.94 -1.05
CA ASP A 18 -1.79 11.17 -1.80
C ASP A 18 -1.51 11.69 -3.23
N SER A 19 -0.39 12.41 -3.44
CA SER A 19 0.04 12.84 -4.77
C SER A 19 0.42 11.64 -5.65
N MET A 20 1.18 10.68 -5.11
CA MET A 20 1.51 9.44 -5.83
C MET A 20 0.27 8.58 -6.08
N ASN A 21 -0.63 8.48 -5.08
CA ASN A 21 -1.93 7.83 -5.28
C ASN A 21 -2.70 8.45 -6.45
N ALA A 22 -2.83 9.78 -6.48
CA ALA A 22 -3.58 10.47 -7.54
C ALA A 22 -2.99 10.22 -8.93
N ALA A 23 -1.65 10.20 -9.07
CA ALA A 23 -0.99 9.87 -10.33
C ALA A 23 -1.31 8.44 -10.78
N LEU A 24 -1.19 7.47 -9.88
CA LEU A 24 -1.50 6.07 -10.15
C LEU A 24 -2.97 5.87 -10.50
N VAL A 25 -3.88 6.57 -9.81
CA VAL A 25 -5.32 6.54 -10.11
C VAL A 25 -5.57 7.07 -11.53
N ALA A 26 -4.96 8.19 -11.91
CA ALA A 26 -5.11 8.75 -13.25
C ALA A 26 -4.67 7.75 -14.34
N GLY A 27 -3.48 7.15 -14.19
CA GLY A 27 -2.99 6.17 -15.16
C GLY A 27 -3.81 4.87 -15.19
N LEU A 28 -4.33 4.42 -14.03
CA LEU A 28 -5.21 3.25 -13.97
C LEU A 28 -6.58 3.51 -14.62
N VAL A 29 -7.10 4.73 -14.51
CA VAL A 29 -8.31 5.15 -15.24
C VAL A 29 -8.04 5.19 -16.74
N ALA A 30 -6.91 5.75 -17.17
CA ALA A 30 -6.50 5.75 -18.57
C ALA A 30 -6.34 4.32 -19.13
N ALA A 31 -5.91 3.37 -18.29
CA ALA A 31 -5.80 1.96 -18.63
C ALA A 31 -7.15 1.18 -18.64
N GLY A 32 -8.25 1.87 -18.32
CA GLY A 32 -9.62 1.38 -18.45
C GLY A 32 -10.33 0.96 -17.15
N LEU A 33 -9.77 1.26 -15.96
CA LEU A 33 -10.51 1.09 -14.71
C LEU A 33 -11.47 2.25 -14.46
N HIS A 34 -12.61 1.97 -13.82
CA HIS A 34 -13.51 3.03 -13.39
C HIS A 34 -12.98 3.67 -12.10
N SER A 35 -13.26 4.96 -11.87
CA SER A 35 -12.83 5.64 -10.63
C SER A 35 -13.34 4.93 -9.37
N ASP A 36 -14.58 4.42 -9.40
CA ASP A 36 -15.19 3.67 -8.29
C ASP A 36 -14.47 2.35 -7.99
N ASP A 37 -13.71 1.80 -8.94
CA ASP A 37 -12.88 0.60 -8.71
C ASP A 37 -11.61 0.93 -7.92
N LEU A 38 -11.22 2.20 -7.89
CA LEU A 38 -9.94 2.67 -7.37
C LEU A 38 -10.12 3.41 -6.04
N VAL A 39 -11.14 4.25 -5.93
CA VAL A 39 -11.38 5.14 -4.78
C VAL A 39 -12.79 4.93 -4.19
N GLY A 40 -13.00 5.39 -2.94
CA GLY A 40 -14.29 5.24 -2.26
C GLY A 40 -14.50 3.87 -1.61
N GLU A 41 -15.74 3.62 -1.18
CA GLU A 41 -16.10 2.44 -0.38
C GLU A 41 -16.16 1.14 -1.20
N LYS A 42 -16.55 1.24 -2.48
CA LYS A 42 -16.70 0.10 -3.39
C LYS A 42 -15.43 -0.28 -4.14
N ALA A 43 -14.33 0.43 -3.91
CA ALA A 43 -13.09 0.17 -4.60
C ALA A 43 -12.59 -1.25 -4.35
N LEU A 44 -12.01 -1.79 -5.41
CA LEU A 44 -11.38 -3.10 -5.40
C LEU A 44 -10.16 -3.09 -4.47
N PRO A 45 -9.75 -4.26 -3.94
CA PRO A 45 -8.54 -4.35 -3.13
C PRO A 45 -7.31 -4.07 -4.00
N TRP A 46 -6.49 -3.10 -3.58
CA TRP A 46 -5.17 -2.86 -4.15
C TRP A 46 -4.29 -2.09 -3.16
N THR A 47 -2.99 -2.12 -3.41
CA THR A 47 -1.97 -1.42 -2.63
C THR A 47 -0.81 -1.03 -3.53
N PHE A 48 -0.01 -0.07 -3.06
CA PHE A 48 1.27 0.23 -3.67
C PHE A 48 2.35 0.54 -2.63
N GLY A 49 3.59 0.32 -3.02
CA GLY A 49 4.78 0.65 -2.25
C GLY A 49 5.79 1.37 -3.13
N THR A 50 6.53 2.31 -2.56
CA THR A 50 7.49 3.14 -3.30
C THR A 50 8.90 2.89 -2.78
N ALA A 51 9.84 2.64 -3.68
CA ALA A 51 11.25 2.51 -3.32
C ALA A 51 11.97 3.85 -3.59
N GLY A 52 12.66 4.35 -2.58
CA GLY A 52 13.19 5.71 -2.62
C GLY A 52 14.10 6.05 -1.44
N LYS A 53 14.52 7.31 -1.40
CA LYS A 53 15.24 7.91 -0.28
C LYS A 53 14.41 9.06 0.28
N ALA A 54 14.30 9.13 1.60
CA ALA A 54 13.73 10.28 2.27
C ALA A 54 14.74 11.44 2.26
N GLY A 55 14.26 12.65 1.97
CA GLY A 55 15.00 13.88 2.09
C GLY A 55 14.73 14.57 3.44
N PRO A 56 15.60 15.51 3.84
CA PRO A 56 15.50 16.21 5.13
C PRO A 56 14.29 17.16 5.23
N ASP A 57 13.72 17.58 4.09
CA ASP A 57 12.57 18.50 3.99
C ASP A 57 11.21 17.77 3.97
N GLY A 58 11.20 16.48 4.33
CA GLY A 58 10.03 15.60 4.26
C GLY A 58 9.61 15.24 2.83
N ARG A 59 10.34 15.66 1.80
CA ARG A 59 10.16 15.14 0.43
C ARG A 59 10.84 13.80 0.30
N ARG A 60 10.33 12.95 -0.58
CA ARG A 60 10.90 11.65 -0.94
C ARG A 60 11.32 11.70 -2.39
N THR A 61 12.53 11.22 -2.67
CA THR A 61 12.96 10.92 -4.04
C THR A 61 12.73 9.43 -4.27
N VAL A 62 11.79 9.10 -5.14
CA VAL A 62 11.35 7.75 -5.44
C VAL A 62 11.80 7.40 -6.86
N TYR A 63 12.18 6.15 -7.05
CA TYR A 63 12.69 5.65 -8.32
C TYR A 63 11.92 4.45 -8.87
N SER A 64 11.06 3.83 -8.06
CA SER A 64 10.12 2.83 -8.54
C SER A 64 8.89 2.71 -7.65
N VAL A 65 7.81 2.19 -8.23
CA VAL A 65 6.56 1.86 -7.54
C VAL A 65 6.21 0.40 -7.81
N ILE A 66 5.94 -0.35 -6.75
CA ILE A 66 5.25 -1.64 -6.83
C ILE A 66 3.76 -1.36 -6.73
N LEU A 67 2.98 -1.88 -7.69
CA LEU A 67 1.52 -1.84 -7.67
C LEU A 67 0.98 -3.28 -7.65
N SER A 68 0.05 -3.54 -6.74
CA SER A 68 -0.39 -4.90 -6.42
C SER A 68 -1.90 -4.97 -6.18
N SER A 69 -2.55 -5.99 -6.75
CA SER A 69 -3.97 -6.27 -6.53
C SER A 69 -4.29 -7.75 -6.74
N PRO A 70 -5.22 -8.35 -5.97
CA PRO A 70 -5.78 -9.66 -6.25
C PRO A 70 -6.86 -9.65 -7.34
N SER A 71 -7.35 -8.48 -7.77
CA SER A 71 -8.46 -8.38 -8.72
C SER A 71 -8.03 -8.72 -10.15
N PRO A 72 -8.79 -9.56 -10.89
CA PRO A 72 -8.58 -9.78 -12.31
C PRO A 72 -8.72 -8.50 -13.16
N ARG A 73 -9.59 -7.57 -12.75
CA ARG A 73 -9.77 -6.28 -13.46
C ARG A 73 -8.50 -5.43 -13.47
N PHE A 74 -7.72 -5.51 -12.38
CA PHE A 74 -6.39 -4.91 -12.34
C PHE A 74 -5.40 -5.60 -13.27
N ALA A 75 -5.51 -6.91 -13.48
CA ALA A 75 -4.63 -7.63 -14.41
C ALA A 75 -4.85 -7.16 -15.86
N GLU A 76 -6.10 -7.00 -16.27
CA GLU A 76 -6.47 -6.48 -17.59
C GLU A 76 -6.02 -5.03 -17.78
N ALA A 77 -6.28 -4.17 -16.80
CA ALA A 77 -5.85 -2.78 -16.85
C ALA A 77 -4.33 -2.67 -16.90
N LEU A 78 -3.60 -3.46 -16.11
CA LEU A 78 -2.15 -3.37 -16.04
C LEU A 78 -1.44 -3.97 -17.25
N ALA A 79 -2.12 -4.77 -18.06
CA ALA A 79 -1.64 -5.16 -19.39
C ALA A 79 -1.71 -3.99 -20.40
N ARG A 80 -2.56 -2.99 -20.16
CA ARG A 80 -2.74 -1.79 -21.00
C ARG A 80 -2.13 -0.52 -20.41
N LEU A 81 -1.50 -0.62 -19.24
CA LEU A 81 -1.00 0.54 -18.53
C LEU A 81 0.16 1.17 -19.31
N ASP A 82 -0.01 2.43 -19.66
CA ASP A 82 1.03 3.27 -20.22
C ASP A 82 1.60 4.20 -19.14
N PRO A 83 2.89 4.11 -18.80
CA PRO A 83 3.52 5.03 -17.86
C PRO A 83 3.43 6.51 -18.25
N ASP A 84 3.34 6.84 -19.54
CA ASP A 84 3.16 8.23 -20.00
C ASP A 84 1.79 8.81 -19.56
N GLU A 85 0.80 7.96 -19.31
CA GLU A 85 -0.51 8.37 -18.78
C GLU A 85 -0.51 8.55 -17.26
N ILE A 86 0.55 8.11 -16.56
CA ILE A 86 0.67 8.28 -15.11
C ILE A 86 1.25 9.67 -14.82
N ARG A 87 0.37 10.66 -14.80
CA ARG A 87 0.71 12.06 -14.57
C ARG A 87 -0.29 12.79 -13.67
N VAL A 88 0.19 13.65 -12.78
CA VAL A 88 -0.68 14.54 -11.98
C VAL A 88 0.05 15.80 -11.55
N ALA A 89 -0.67 16.93 -11.59
CA ALA A 89 -0.35 18.12 -10.82
C ALA A 89 -1.27 18.13 -9.59
N SER A 90 -0.73 17.70 -8.45
CA SER A 90 -1.50 17.51 -7.21
C SER A 90 -1.87 18.84 -6.58
N SER A 91 -3.07 18.95 -6.01
CA SER A 91 -3.48 20.09 -5.18
C SER A 91 -2.61 20.27 -3.93
N ASN A 92 -1.77 19.28 -3.60
CA ASN A 92 -0.78 19.35 -2.53
C ASN A 92 0.53 20.08 -2.96
N GLY A 93 0.64 20.48 -4.24
CA GLY A 93 1.81 21.15 -4.81
C GLY A 93 2.91 20.22 -5.32
N ASP A 94 2.68 18.90 -5.33
CA ASP A 94 3.58 17.94 -5.97
C ASP A 94 3.19 17.76 -7.44
N ALA A 95 4.17 17.57 -8.33
CA ALA A 95 3.95 17.12 -9.70
C ALA A 95 4.61 15.75 -9.89
N ILE A 96 3.89 14.81 -10.49
CA ILE A 96 4.39 13.46 -10.76
C ILE A 96 4.15 13.16 -12.22
N TYR A 97 5.18 12.64 -12.89
CA TYR A 97 5.11 12.13 -14.25
C TYR A 97 5.98 10.90 -14.37
N LEU A 98 5.39 9.75 -14.71
CA LEU A 98 6.15 8.49 -14.86
C LEU A 98 6.44 8.14 -16.33
N GLY A 99 6.40 9.12 -17.22
CA GLY A 99 6.66 8.89 -18.63
C GLY A 99 8.03 8.31 -18.92
N GLY A 100 8.09 7.40 -19.90
CA GLY A 100 9.30 6.63 -20.21
C GLY A 100 9.76 5.65 -19.11
N ALA A 101 8.96 5.41 -18.07
CA ALA A 101 9.27 4.36 -17.09
C ALA A 101 9.18 2.97 -17.73
N ALA A 102 9.98 2.03 -17.22
CA ALA A 102 9.89 0.64 -17.61
C ALA A 102 8.82 -0.08 -16.77
N LEU A 103 7.78 -0.60 -17.41
CA LEU A 103 6.82 -1.50 -16.78
C LEU A 103 7.39 -2.92 -16.79
N ARG A 104 7.53 -3.52 -15.62
CA ARG A 104 8.02 -4.89 -15.46
C ARG A 104 6.98 -5.72 -14.71
N HIS A 105 6.70 -6.92 -15.19
CA HIS A 105 6.03 -7.92 -14.37
C HIS A 105 6.93 -8.22 -13.16
N CYS A 106 6.39 -8.12 -11.96
CA CYS A 106 7.17 -8.31 -10.75
C CYS A 106 7.33 -9.82 -10.50
N PRO A 107 8.56 -10.37 -10.51
CA PRO A 107 8.78 -11.81 -10.37
C PRO A 107 8.57 -12.31 -8.93
N SER A 108 8.55 -11.42 -7.93
CA SER A 108 8.45 -11.79 -6.51
C SER A 108 7.01 -11.94 -6.02
N LEU A 109 6.25 -12.81 -6.70
CA LEU A 109 5.02 -13.35 -6.14
C LEU A 109 5.33 -14.59 -5.30
N PRO A 110 4.60 -14.83 -4.20
CA PRO A 110 4.70 -16.12 -3.51
C PRO A 110 4.30 -17.23 -4.50
N PRO A 111 4.99 -18.39 -4.47
CA PRO A 111 4.56 -19.57 -5.19
C PRO A 111 3.10 -19.92 -4.90
N GLU A 112 2.46 -20.63 -5.84
CA GLU A 112 1.11 -21.15 -5.60
C GLU A 112 1.13 -22.23 -4.51
N GLY A 113 0.03 -22.36 -3.75
CA GLY A 113 -0.08 -23.34 -2.67
C GLY A 113 0.63 -22.98 -1.36
N VAL A 114 1.26 -21.80 -1.25
CA VAL A 114 1.93 -21.37 -0.01
C VAL A 114 0.91 -21.04 1.08
N ALA A 115 0.86 -21.88 2.12
CA ALA A 115 0.02 -21.69 3.30
C ALA A 115 0.67 -20.83 4.41
N GLU A 116 1.97 -20.56 4.30
CA GLU A 116 2.71 -19.75 5.27
C GLU A 116 3.77 -18.89 4.57
N LEU A 117 3.74 -17.58 4.83
CA LEU A 117 4.60 -16.62 4.16
C LEU A 117 5.10 -15.56 5.13
N MET A 118 6.41 -15.42 5.25
CA MET A 118 7.04 -14.30 5.93
C MET A 118 7.21 -13.12 4.96
N VAL A 119 6.76 -11.94 5.36
CA VAL A 119 6.74 -10.72 4.55
C VAL A 119 7.41 -9.56 5.25
N SER A 120 8.06 -8.71 4.45
CA SER A 120 8.38 -7.33 4.82
C SER A 120 7.47 -6.37 4.06
N PHE A 121 7.74 -5.07 4.11
CA PHE A 121 6.84 -4.04 3.61
C PHE A 121 7.55 -3.02 2.72
N ALA A 122 7.11 -2.90 1.46
CA ALA A 122 7.51 -1.83 0.55
C ALA A 122 6.84 -0.48 0.88
N SER A 123 5.75 -0.51 1.63
CA SER A 123 5.17 0.66 2.29
C SER A 123 4.72 0.30 3.69
N PRO A 124 4.95 1.16 4.70
CA PRO A 124 4.57 0.87 6.08
C PRO A 124 3.05 0.68 6.18
N PHE A 125 2.57 -0.09 7.16
CA PHE A 125 1.15 -0.32 7.38
C PHE A 125 0.60 0.57 8.50
N LEU A 126 -0.70 0.82 8.45
CA LEU A 126 -1.46 1.48 9.51
C LEU A 126 -2.30 0.46 10.27
N VAL A 127 -2.32 0.56 11.60
CA VAL A 127 -3.20 -0.26 12.45
C VAL A 127 -4.39 0.59 12.90
N PRO A 128 -5.61 0.31 12.42
CA PRO A 128 -6.79 1.06 12.82
C PRO A 128 -7.17 0.73 14.26
N MET A 129 -7.58 1.75 15.03
CA MET A 129 -8.22 1.53 16.32
C MET A 129 -9.66 1.03 16.12
N PRO A 130 -10.21 0.22 17.05
CA PRO A 130 -11.63 -0.12 17.06
C PRO A 130 -12.48 1.15 17.02
N LYS A 131 -13.46 1.19 16.10
CA LYS A 131 -14.40 2.31 16.03
C LYS A 131 -15.50 2.13 17.06
N GLN A 132 -15.83 3.20 17.79
CA GLN A 132 -17.06 3.29 18.56
C GLN A 132 -18.07 4.16 17.78
N GLY A 133 -19.16 3.57 17.30
CA GLY A 133 -20.22 4.28 16.58
C GLY A 133 -19.76 5.00 15.30
N ARG A 134 -20.14 6.28 15.16
CA ARG A 134 -19.87 7.12 13.97
C ARG A 134 -18.54 7.87 14.03
N GLU A 135 -17.63 7.48 14.91
CA GLU A 135 -16.35 8.16 15.04
C GLU A 135 -15.46 8.06 13.79
N LYS A 136 -14.65 9.10 13.60
CA LYS A 136 -13.59 9.11 12.58
C LYS A 136 -12.60 7.98 12.89
N THR A 137 -12.12 7.30 11.84
CA THR A 137 -11.08 6.27 11.99
C THR A 137 -9.84 6.88 12.63
N ARG A 138 -9.43 6.35 13.79
CA ARG A 138 -8.15 6.64 14.44
C ARG A 138 -7.17 5.49 14.18
N PHE A 139 -5.89 5.77 14.32
CA PHE A 139 -4.81 4.80 14.13
C PHE A 139 -3.98 4.73 15.40
N HIS A 140 -3.50 3.54 15.72
CA HIS A 140 -2.60 3.34 16.85
C HIS A 140 -1.29 4.10 16.63
N ASP A 141 -0.78 4.74 17.68
CA ASP A 141 0.51 5.46 17.65
C ASP A 141 1.69 4.60 18.14
N ASP A 142 1.40 3.48 18.80
CA ASP A 142 2.33 2.41 19.15
C ASP A 142 1.67 1.04 18.92
N LEU A 143 2.45 -0.04 18.97
CA LEU A 143 1.94 -1.40 18.82
C LEU A 143 1.99 -2.21 20.13
N VAL A 144 2.25 -1.57 21.27
CA VAL A 144 2.41 -2.27 22.56
C VAL A 144 1.04 -2.71 23.05
N GLY A 145 0.89 -4.00 23.34
CA GLY A 145 -0.39 -4.56 23.80
C GLY A 145 -1.49 -4.60 22.73
N VAL A 146 -1.18 -4.28 21.47
CA VAL A 146 -2.14 -4.34 20.37
C VAL A 146 -2.27 -5.76 19.85
N ASP A 147 -3.51 -6.28 19.79
CA ASP A 147 -3.81 -7.50 19.04
C ASP A 147 -3.74 -7.21 17.53
N LEU A 148 -2.53 -7.35 16.98
CA LEU A 148 -2.27 -7.13 15.56
C LEU A 148 -3.09 -8.05 14.67
N ASN A 149 -3.29 -9.31 15.08
CA ASN A 149 -4.04 -10.26 14.28
C ASN A 149 -5.48 -9.77 14.09
N ALA A 150 -6.18 -9.49 15.20
CA ALA A 150 -7.56 -9.02 15.14
C ALA A 150 -7.69 -7.69 14.38
N ALA A 151 -6.82 -6.72 14.66
CA ALA A 151 -6.90 -5.38 14.07
C ALA A 151 -6.67 -5.40 12.55
N LEU A 152 -5.71 -6.19 12.07
CA LEU A 152 -5.35 -6.26 10.66
C LEU A 152 -6.32 -7.16 9.87
N LEU A 153 -6.71 -8.31 10.45
CA LEU A 153 -7.61 -9.27 9.82
C LEU A 153 -9.00 -8.66 9.57
N ALA A 154 -9.55 -7.92 10.53
CA ALA A 154 -10.86 -7.28 10.37
C ALA A 154 -10.93 -6.36 9.13
N GLY A 155 -9.88 -5.57 8.90
CA GLY A 155 -9.79 -4.69 7.74
C GLY A 155 -9.62 -5.44 6.43
N LEU A 156 -8.91 -6.57 6.45
CA LEU A 156 -8.65 -7.40 5.27
C LEU A 156 -9.89 -8.22 4.88
N THR A 157 -10.56 -8.86 5.84
CA THR A 157 -11.83 -9.57 5.68
C THR A 157 -12.90 -8.65 5.07
N ARG A 158 -13.02 -7.41 5.56
CA ARG A 158 -13.93 -6.43 4.97
C ARG A 158 -13.61 -6.13 3.50
N ARG A 159 -12.33 -6.00 3.14
CA ARG A 159 -11.91 -5.78 1.74
C ARG A 159 -12.14 -7.01 0.86
N ALA A 160 -12.02 -8.21 1.42
CA ALA A 160 -12.28 -9.45 0.71
C ALA A 160 -13.77 -9.69 0.44
N GLY A 161 -14.65 -9.09 1.26
CA GLY A 161 -16.10 -9.34 1.19
C GLY A 161 -16.50 -10.75 1.64
N ARG A 162 -15.58 -11.48 2.28
CA ARG A 162 -15.76 -12.84 2.79
C ARG A 162 -14.85 -13.08 3.99
N ALA A 163 -15.14 -14.11 4.78
CA ALA A 163 -14.23 -14.60 5.82
C ALA A 163 -12.91 -15.07 5.19
N LEU A 164 -11.82 -14.81 5.91
CA LEU A 164 -10.47 -15.24 5.56
C LEU A 164 -9.99 -16.21 6.63
N ASP A 165 -9.48 -17.36 6.20
CA ASP A 165 -8.73 -18.31 7.01
C ASP A 165 -7.26 -17.87 7.00
N LEU A 166 -6.97 -16.87 7.85
CA LEU A 166 -5.68 -16.21 7.90
C LEU A 166 -5.38 -15.77 9.34
N THR A 167 -4.19 -16.13 9.80
CA THR A 167 -3.54 -15.58 10.98
C THR A 167 -2.40 -14.66 10.55
N ILE A 168 -2.34 -13.48 11.18
CA ILE A 168 -1.30 -12.48 10.97
C ILE A 168 -0.55 -12.31 12.29
N SER A 169 0.75 -12.55 12.28
CA SER A 169 1.60 -12.40 13.47
C SER A 169 2.92 -11.72 13.15
N SER A 170 3.45 -10.98 14.11
CA SER A 170 4.87 -10.60 14.17
C SER A 170 5.46 -11.27 15.40
N ASP A 171 6.66 -11.81 15.31
CA ASP A 171 7.33 -12.37 16.49
C ASP A 171 7.78 -11.24 17.43
N ARG A 172 7.95 -11.60 18.72
CA ARG A 172 8.31 -10.62 19.76
C ARG A 172 9.66 -9.98 19.52
N LEU A 173 10.63 -10.71 18.96
CA LEU A 173 11.97 -10.17 18.74
C LEU A 173 11.90 -9.06 17.69
N SER A 174 11.28 -9.31 16.54
CA SER A 174 11.10 -8.28 15.52
C SER A 174 10.27 -7.09 16.01
N MET A 175 9.27 -7.31 16.88
CA MET A 175 8.52 -6.21 17.51
C MET A 175 9.38 -5.31 18.41
N THR A 176 10.52 -5.82 18.89
CA THR A 176 11.48 -5.06 19.72
C THR A 176 12.69 -4.51 18.95
N THR A 177 13.21 -5.25 17.97
CA THR A 177 14.47 -4.90 17.28
C THR A 177 14.25 -4.28 15.92
N ASP A 178 13.18 -4.67 15.22
CA ASP A 178 12.99 -4.34 13.80
C ASP A 178 11.80 -3.39 13.56
N LEU A 179 11.04 -3.10 14.62
CA LEU A 179 9.90 -2.20 14.56
C LEU A 179 10.34 -0.78 14.22
N LYS A 180 9.98 -0.33 13.01
CA LYS A 180 10.18 1.05 12.57
C LYS A 180 8.86 1.79 12.58
N LYS A 181 8.74 2.81 13.43
CA LYS A 181 7.65 3.80 13.40
C LYS A 181 8.07 5.00 12.54
N GLN A 182 7.19 5.46 11.68
CA GLN A 182 7.37 6.69 10.90
C GLN A 182 6.07 7.48 10.75
N LEU A 183 6.19 8.81 10.73
CA LEU A 183 5.07 9.69 10.37
C LEU A 183 5.03 9.86 8.86
N VAL A 184 3.95 9.42 8.23
CA VAL A 184 3.79 9.49 6.77
C VAL A 184 2.93 10.70 6.40
N HIS A 185 3.49 11.57 5.57
CA HIS A 185 2.84 12.76 5.01
C HIS A 185 1.77 12.35 4.00
N ILE A 186 0.50 12.54 4.35
CA ILE A 186 -0.62 12.14 3.50
C ILE A 186 -0.91 13.24 2.50
N ARG A 187 -1.33 14.41 2.98
CA ARG A 187 -1.77 15.55 2.17
C ARG A 187 -1.73 16.83 2.98
N ARG A 188 -1.95 17.96 2.33
CA ARG A 188 -2.23 19.25 2.98
C ARG A 188 -3.75 19.40 3.17
N LEU A 189 -4.16 19.82 4.37
CA LEU A 189 -5.56 20.15 4.66
C LEU A 189 -5.91 21.54 4.11
N SER A 190 -7.21 21.84 3.98
CA SER A 190 -7.69 23.16 3.51
C SER A 190 -7.19 24.32 4.36
N ASN A 191 -6.96 24.10 5.65
CA ASN A 191 -6.37 25.08 6.58
C ASN A 191 -4.83 25.20 6.47
N GLY A 192 -4.21 24.56 5.48
CA GLY A 192 -2.77 24.58 5.25
C GLY A 192 -1.95 23.63 6.12
N LYS A 193 -2.53 23.03 7.16
CA LYS A 193 -1.82 22.09 8.03
C LYS A 193 -1.60 20.75 7.32
N PRO A 194 -0.43 20.12 7.47
CA PRO A 194 -0.20 18.79 6.93
C PRO A 194 -0.94 17.72 7.75
N LEU A 195 -1.44 16.70 7.07
CA LEU A 195 -2.02 15.50 7.68
C LEU A 195 -0.99 14.37 7.66
N PHE A 196 -0.74 13.78 8.83
CA PHE A 196 0.17 12.63 9.00
C PHE A 196 -0.58 11.44 9.60
N HIS A 197 -0.08 10.23 9.32
CA HIS A 197 -0.46 9.03 10.07
C HIS A 197 0.78 8.32 10.64
N PRO A 198 0.70 7.78 11.87
CA PRO A 198 1.73 6.90 12.42
C PRO A 198 1.64 5.54 11.72
N ALA A 199 2.71 5.17 11.02
CA ALA A 199 2.79 3.94 10.26
C ALA A 199 3.99 3.10 10.71
N PHE A 200 3.85 1.79 10.58
CA PHE A 200 4.80 0.82 11.10
C PHE A 200 5.36 -0.06 9.99
N SER A 201 6.60 -0.48 10.16
CA SER A 201 7.23 -1.54 9.38
C SER A 201 7.88 -2.51 10.34
N VAL A 202 7.41 -3.75 10.33
CA VAL A 202 7.95 -4.88 11.08
C VAL A 202 7.70 -6.14 10.22
N PRO A 203 8.62 -7.11 10.16
CA PRO A 203 8.34 -8.39 9.52
C PRO A 203 7.06 -9.04 10.06
N MET A 204 6.33 -9.74 9.20
CA MET A 204 5.11 -10.45 9.58
C MET A 204 5.04 -11.82 8.94
N THR A 205 4.47 -12.78 9.64
CA THR A 205 4.06 -14.07 9.10
C THR A 205 2.56 -14.05 8.82
N LEU A 206 2.22 -14.43 7.58
CA LEU A 206 0.87 -14.69 7.11
C LEU A 206 0.69 -16.21 7.03
N ARG A 207 -0.22 -16.79 7.79
CA ARG A 207 -0.46 -18.25 7.81
C ARG A 207 -1.94 -18.56 7.64
N GLY A 208 -2.29 -19.52 6.79
CA GLY A 208 -3.67 -19.92 6.57
C GLY A 208 -3.88 -20.61 5.24
N ARG A 209 -5.07 -20.49 4.66
CA ARG A 209 -5.33 -21.05 3.33
C ARG A 209 -4.47 -20.35 2.26
N PRO A 210 -3.89 -21.08 1.30
CA PRO A 210 -3.03 -20.49 0.29
C PRO A 210 -3.64 -19.30 -0.48
N GLU A 211 -4.93 -19.39 -0.84
CA GLU A 211 -5.65 -18.32 -1.52
C GLU A 211 -5.82 -17.08 -0.64
N ASP A 212 -5.93 -17.23 0.68
CA ASP A 212 -6.10 -16.15 1.64
C ASP A 212 -4.76 -15.47 1.96
N VAL A 213 -3.69 -16.27 2.07
CA VAL A 213 -2.31 -15.76 2.16
C VAL A 213 -1.97 -14.96 0.90
N ARG A 214 -2.26 -15.49 -0.29
CA ARG A 214 -2.03 -14.80 -1.56
C ARG A 214 -2.89 -13.54 -1.69
N PHE A 215 -4.16 -13.59 -1.26
CA PHE A 215 -5.03 -12.42 -1.22
C PHE A 215 -4.43 -11.32 -0.33
N ALA A 216 -4.02 -11.66 0.90
CA ALA A 216 -3.41 -10.72 1.85
C ALA A 216 -2.15 -10.07 1.27
N PHE A 217 -1.26 -10.87 0.68
CA PHE A 217 -0.04 -10.39 0.02
C PHE A 217 -0.34 -9.41 -1.11
N LEU A 218 -1.38 -9.68 -1.92
CA LEU A 218 -1.71 -8.87 -3.08
C LEU A 218 -2.54 -7.62 -2.75
N ALA A 219 -3.47 -7.71 -1.79
CA ALA A 219 -4.39 -6.64 -1.41
C ALA A 219 -3.76 -5.61 -0.46
N GLY A 220 -2.69 -5.99 0.22
CA GLY A 220 -2.05 -5.22 1.27
C GLY A 220 -2.67 -5.41 2.65
N VAL A 221 -1.86 -5.18 3.67
CA VAL A 221 -2.18 -5.42 5.08
C VAL A 221 -2.38 -4.10 5.80
N GLY A 222 -3.31 -4.07 6.78
CA GLY A 222 -3.64 -2.85 7.52
C GLY A 222 -4.63 -1.95 6.82
N ALA A 223 -4.62 -0.66 7.18
CA ALA A 223 -5.55 0.34 6.71
C ALA A 223 -4.95 1.27 5.64
N LYS A 224 -5.84 1.90 4.85
CA LYS A 224 -5.50 2.84 3.77
C LYS A 224 -4.52 2.27 2.73
N THR A 225 -4.63 0.99 2.40
CA THR A 225 -3.71 0.31 1.47
C THR A 225 -3.58 1.02 0.12
N ARG A 226 -4.72 1.48 -0.40
CA ARG A 226 -4.84 2.24 -1.65
C ARG A 226 -4.14 3.60 -1.62
N ALA A 227 -3.87 4.16 -0.44
CA ALA A 227 -3.13 5.41 -0.25
C ALA A 227 -1.63 5.17 0.01
N GLY A 228 -1.08 4.02 -0.40
CA GLY A 228 0.34 3.72 -0.33
C GLY A 228 0.78 3.17 1.02
N PHE A 229 -0.04 2.31 1.63
CA PHE A 229 0.26 1.66 2.92
C PHE A 229 0.19 0.14 2.82
N GLY A 230 1.03 -0.53 3.60
CA GLY A 230 0.96 -1.96 3.87
C GLY A 230 1.12 -2.83 2.64
N CYS A 231 1.95 -2.43 1.67
CA CYS A 231 2.29 -3.23 0.50
C CYS A 231 3.33 -4.30 0.88
N PRO A 232 2.95 -5.58 1.00
CA PRO A 232 3.84 -6.64 1.45
C PRO A 232 4.81 -7.03 0.33
N ILE A 233 6.02 -7.40 0.70
CA ILE A 233 7.05 -7.94 -0.20
C ILE A 233 7.66 -9.18 0.44
N LEU A 234 8.17 -10.09 -0.37
CA LEU A 234 8.93 -11.23 0.13
C LEU A 234 10.17 -10.70 0.89
N MET A 235 10.51 -11.32 2.01
CA MET A 235 11.79 -11.05 2.66
C MET A 235 12.91 -11.55 1.75
N SER A 236 13.87 -10.68 1.48
CA SER A 236 15.09 -10.93 0.70
C SER A 236 16.30 -10.97 1.61
#